data_AF-A0A926G5U5-F1
#
_entry.id   AF-A0A926G5U5-F1
#
_cell.length_a   1.000
_cell.length_b   1.000
_cell.length_c   1.000
_cell.angle_alpha   90.00
_cell.angle_beta   90.00
_cell.angle_gamma   90.00
#
_symmetry.space_group_name_H-M   'P 1'
#
loop_
_entity.id
_entity.type
_entity.pdbx_description
1 polymer ?
#
loop_
_entity_poly.entity_id
_entity_poly.type
_entity_poly.pdbx_seq_one_letter_code
_entity_poly.pdbx_strand_id
1 'polypeptide(L)'
;MEHAEGRIECAPEGAEQFAYVCAIDRVQSQDGLFLTVRQPDGGFRRLLVTTDGRGVIAADGAEQAVVMPLPPNRIEVAIGGSRYRLPATVRGAGK
;
A
#
# COMPACT_ATOMS: atom_id res chain seq x y z
N MET A 1 2.33 13.08 -17.97
CA MET A 1 2.18 12.92 -16.51
C MET A 1 1.21 11.77 -16.35
N GLU A 2 1.70 10.55 -16.52
CA GLU A 2 0.90 9.33 -16.43
C GLU A 2 1.25 8.60 -15.14
N HIS A 3 0.42 7.64 -14.76
CA HIS A 3 0.49 6.79 -13.55
C HIS A 3 -0.38 7.25 -12.36
N ALA A 4 -1.54 7.83 -12.62
CA ALA A 4 -2.54 8.11 -11.57
C ALA A 4 -3.69 7.08 -11.52
N GLU A 5 -3.54 5.84 -12.02
CA GLU A 5 -4.70 4.94 -12.11
C GLU A 5 -4.36 3.51 -11.70
N GLY A 6 -4.37 3.27 -10.38
CA GLY A 6 -4.67 1.97 -9.82
C GLY A 6 -5.72 2.16 -8.75
N ARG A 7 -6.95 1.69 -8.96
CA ARG A 7 -7.82 1.43 -7.82
C ARG A 7 -7.37 0.12 -7.17
N ILE A 8 -7.58 -0.02 -5.87
CA ILE A 8 -7.26 -1.24 -5.12
C ILE A 8 -8.37 -1.60 -4.16
N GLU A 9 -8.40 -2.88 -3.82
CA GLU A 9 -9.19 -3.39 -2.70
C GLU A 9 -8.56 -2.91 -1.39
N CYS A 10 -9.36 -2.21 -0.59
CA CYS A 10 -8.96 -1.74 0.73
C CYS A 10 -10.09 -1.96 1.73
N ALA A 11 -9.71 -2.09 2.99
CA ALA A 11 -10.58 -2.09 4.14
C ALA A 11 -10.02 -1.05 5.13
N PRO A 12 -10.63 0.15 5.21
CA PRO A 12 -10.34 1.12 6.26
C PRO A 12 -10.46 0.50 7.66
N GLU A 13 -9.91 1.18 8.67
CA GLU A 13 -10.16 0.82 10.07
C GLU A 13 -11.68 0.75 10.34
N GLY A 14 -12.14 -0.38 10.87
CA GLY A 14 -13.57 -0.64 11.10
C GLY A 14 -14.34 -1.19 9.90
N ALA A 15 -13.73 -1.30 8.70
CA ALA A 15 -14.37 -1.97 7.57
C ALA A 15 -14.27 -3.50 7.70
N GLU A 16 -15.41 -4.18 7.62
CA GLU A 16 -15.49 -5.64 7.71
C GLU A 16 -15.07 -6.34 6.41
N GLN A 17 -15.16 -5.64 5.28
CA GLN A 17 -14.92 -6.19 3.95
C GLN A 17 -14.01 -5.29 3.11
N PHE A 18 -13.21 -5.93 2.25
CA PHE A 18 -12.41 -5.23 1.25
C PHE A 18 -13.30 -4.76 0.11
N ALA A 19 -13.17 -3.50 -0.27
CA ALA A 19 -13.87 -2.92 -1.41
C ALA A 19 -12.89 -2.23 -2.36
N TYR A 20 -13.14 -2.34 -3.67
CA TYR A 20 -12.31 -1.73 -4.71
C TYR A 20 -12.63 -0.23 -4.87
N VAL A 21 -12.45 0.52 -3.78
CA VAL A 21 -12.87 1.93 -3.63
C VAL A 21 -11.71 2.87 -3.33
N CYS A 22 -10.56 2.34 -2.89
CA CYS A 22 -9.39 3.17 -2.66
C CYS A 22 -8.62 3.41 -3.95
N ALA A 23 -8.14 4.64 -4.13
CA ALA A 23 -7.15 4.95 -5.15
C ALA A 23 -5.75 4.76 -4.57
N ILE A 24 -4.83 4.23 -5.36
CA ILE A 24 -3.42 4.15 -5.00
C ILE A 24 -2.58 4.88 -6.04
N ASP A 25 -1.68 5.71 -5.52
CA ASP A 25 -0.65 6.38 -6.28
C ASP A 25 0.72 5.83 -5.87
N ARG A 26 1.63 5.69 -6.83
CA ARG A 26 2.93 5.04 -6.63
C ARG A 26 4.04 5.93 -7.13
N VAL A 27 4.93 6.32 -6.23
CA VAL A 27 6.05 7.22 -6.53
C VAL A 27 7.35 6.53 -6.15
N GLN A 28 8.18 6.24 -7.14
CA GLN A 28 9.55 5.77 -6.89
C GLN A 28 10.42 6.95 -6.45
N SER A 29 11.22 6.75 -5.41
CA SER A 29 12.19 7.73 -4.90
C SER A 29 13.48 7.04 -4.46
N GLN A 30 14.48 7.84 -4.13
CA GLN A 30 15.80 7.36 -3.70
C GLN A 30 15.73 6.51 -2.43
N ASP A 31 14.77 6.79 -1.53
CA ASP A 31 14.54 6.05 -0.28
C ASP A 31 13.71 4.76 -0.45
N GLY A 32 13.07 4.57 -1.62
CA GLY A 32 12.19 3.43 -1.88
C GLY A 32 10.92 3.81 -2.66
N LEU A 33 9.95 2.89 -2.67
CA LEU A 33 8.67 3.09 -3.35
C LEU A 33 7.63 3.65 -2.38
N PHE A 34 7.23 4.89 -2.58
CA PHE A 34 6.14 5.52 -1.85
C PHE A 34 4.80 5.12 -2.46
N LEU A 35 3.88 4.67 -1.62
CA LEU A 35 2.50 4.35 -1.97
C LEU A 35 1.58 5.30 -1.23
N THR A 36 0.83 6.11 -1.97
CA THR A 36 -0.20 6.96 -1.38
C THR A 36 -1.55 6.34 -1.66
N VAL A 37 -2.18 5.79 -0.63
CA VAL A 37 -3.54 5.25 -0.72
C VAL A 37 -4.52 6.35 -0.30
N ARG A 38 -5.43 6.72 -1.18
CA ARG A 38 -6.53 7.63 -0.91
C ARG A 38 -7.81 6.83 -0.70
N GLN A 39 -8.41 7.04 0.46
CA GLN A 39 -9.65 6.39 0.86
C GLN A 39 -10.86 7.19 0.36
N PRO A 40 -12.03 6.54 0.19
CA PRO A 40 -13.25 7.23 -0.20
C PRO A 40 -13.80 8.17 0.90
N ASP A 41 -13.40 7.99 2.16
CA ASP A 41 -13.77 8.89 3.26
C ASP A 41 -13.04 10.25 3.20
N GLY A 42 -12.05 10.41 2.31
CA GLY A 42 -11.22 11.60 2.19
C GLY A 42 -9.86 11.48 2.88
N GLY A 43 -9.68 10.49 3.74
CA GLY A 43 -8.41 10.11 4.33
C GLY A 43 -7.39 9.65 3.29
N PHE A 44 -6.11 9.84 3.59
CA PHE A 44 -5.04 9.25 2.81
C PHE A 44 -3.94 8.70 3.72
N ARG A 45 -3.30 7.61 3.28
CA ARG A 45 -2.20 6.97 3.98
C ARG A 45 -1.00 6.86 3.05
N ARG A 46 0.18 7.26 3.53
CA ARG A 46 1.44 7.13 2.80
C ARG A 46 2.26 5.99 3.39
N LEU A 47 2.62 5.04 2.54
CA LEU A 47 3.43 3.87 2.88
C LEU A 47 4.74 3.98 2.14
N LEU A 48 5.85 3.69 2.81
CA LEU A 48 7.17 3.57 2.19
C LEU A 48 7.53 2.08 2.10
N VAL A 49 7.54 1.55 0.89
CA VAL A 49 8.05 0.21 0.61
C VAL A 49 9.55 0.31 0.43
N THR A 50 10.30 -0.13 1.45
CA THR A 50 11.75 -0.24 1.36
C THR A 50 12.10 -1.46 0.50
N THR A 51 13.10 -1.33 -0.37
CA THR A 51 13.58 -2.43 -1.22
C THR A 51 14.50 -3.40 -0.46
N ASP A 52 14.90 -3.05 0.76
CA ASP A 52 15.87 -3.79 1.59
C ASP A 52 15.31 -5.09 2.20
N GLY A 53 14.09 -5.50 1.82
CA GLY A 53 13.46 -6.73 2.34
C GLY A 53 13.01 -6.65 3.80
N ARG A 54 13.15 -5.48 4.46
CA ARG A 54 12.80 -5.26 5.88
C ARG A 54 11.33 -4.96 6.13
N GLY A 55 10.53 -4.78 5.08
CA GLY A 55 9.09 -4.57 5.19
C GLY A 55 8.66 -3.15 4.82
N VAL A 56 7.37 -3.02 4.57
CA VAL A 56 6.72 -1.72 4.31
C VAL A 56 6.70 -0.96 5.62
N ILE A 57 7.20 0.27 5.62
CA ILE A 57 7.27 1.13 6.80
C ILE A 57 6.34 2.31 6.54
N ALA A 58 5.61 2.82 7.54
CA ALA A 58 4.98 4.13 7.39
C ALA A 58 6.06 5.17 7.07
N ALA A 59 5.82 6.05 6.09
CA ALA A 59 6.75 7.14 5.81
C ALA A 59 6.95 8.10 7.01
N ASP A 60 6.02 8.07 7.97
CA ASP A 60 6.07 8.83 9.23
C ASP A 60 6.85 8.13 10.35
N GLY A 61 7.31 6.88 10.14
CA GLY A 61 8.06 6.09 11.14
C GLY A 61 7.28 5.63 12.37
N ALA A 62 6.03 6.09 12.54
CA ALA A 62 5.23 5.84 13.73
C ALA A 62 4.52 4.47 13.75
N GLU A 63 4.23 3.89 12.58
CA GLU A 63 3.40 2.69 12.48
C GLU A 63 4.05 1.62 11.57
N GLN A 64 4.20 0.41 12.10
CA GLN A 64 4.75 -0.72 11.35
C GLN A 64 3.67 -1.32 10.45
N ALA A 65 3.94 -1.43 9.14
CA ALA A 65 3.01 -2.11 8.25
C ALA A 65 3.33 -3.61 8.21
N VAL A 66 2.32 -4.42 8.49
CA VAL A 66 2.40 -5.87 8.39
C VAL A 66 2.07 -6.28 6.97
N VAL A 67 3.04 -6.88 6.28
CA VAL A 67 2.87 -7.38 4.91
C VAL A 67 2.63 -8.88 4.94
N MET A 68 1.47 -9.32 4.47
CA MET A 68 1.14 -10.73 4.32
C MET A 68 1.09 -11.09 2.82
N PRO A 69 1.92 -12.02 2.34
CA PRO A 69 1.81 -12.49 0.96
C PRO A 69 0.50 -13.25 0.77
N LEU A 70 -0.27 -12.86 -0.26
CA LEU A 70 -1.53 -13.49 -0.66
C LEU A 70 -1.35 -14.17 -2.03
N PRO A 71 -1.47 -15.50 -2.14
CA PRO A 71 -1.47 -16.16 -3.44
C PRO A 71 -2.71 -15.77 -4.27
N PRO A 72 -2.63 -15.75 -5.61
CA PRO A 72 -1.48 -16.14 -6.43
C PRO A 72 -0.46 -15.03 -6.71
N ASN A 73 -0.79 -13.75 -6.53
CA ASN A 73 0.10 -12.62 -6.89
C ASN A 73 -0.29 -11.31 -6.18
N ARG A 74 -0.68 -11.38 -4.90
CA ARG A 74 -1.09 -10.21 -4.11
C ARG A 74 -0.33 -10.15 -2.80
N ILE A 75 -0.36 -9.00 -2.16
CA ILE A 75 0.07 -8.81 -0.79
C ILE A 75 -1.04 -8.06 -0.06
N GLU A 76 -1.33 -8.48 1.17
CA GLU A 76 -2.09 -7.68 2.11
C GLU A 76 -1.12 -6.83 2.91
N VAL A 77 -1.41 -5.55 3.06
CA VAL A 77 -0.65 -4.63 3.90
C VAL A 77 -1.59 -4.11 4.96
N ALA A 78 -1.35 -4.48 6.21
CA ALA A 78 -2.10 -4.01 7.37
C ALA A 78 -1.28 -2.95 8.13
N ILE A 79 -1.85 -1.78 8.36
CA ILE A 79 -1.18 -0.65 9.03
C ILE A 79 -2.23 0.24 9.71
N GLY A 80 -2.02 0.56 10.99
CA GLY A 80 -2.89 1.45 11.76
C GLY A 80 -4.36 1.08 11.63
N GLY A 81 -4.68 -0.19 11.88
CA GLY A 81 -6.05 -0.75 11.81
C GLY A 81 -6.62 -0.96 10.40
N SER A 82 -6.02 -0.38 9.36
CA SER A 82 -6.48 -0.48 7.96
C SER A 82 -5.74 -1.59 7.22
N ARG A 83 -6.39 -2.22 6.23
CA ARG A 83 -5.83 -3.28 5.38
C ARG A 83 -5.94 -2.92 3.91
N TYR A 84 -4.88 -3.17 3.15
CA TYR A 84 -4.82 -2.85 1.73
C TYR A 84 -4.36 -4.07 0.95
N ARG A 85 -5.00 -4.39 -0.18
CA ARG A 85 -4.58 -5.47 -1.07
C ARG A 85 -3.91 -4.89 -2.30
N LEU A 86 -2.61 -5.14 -2.38
CA LEU A 86 -1.76 -4.67 -3.47
C LEU A 86 -1.35 -5.87 -4.35
N PRO A 87 -1.15 -5.69 -5.65
CA PRO A 87 -0.53 -6.71 -6.47
C PRO A 87 0.93 -6.90 -6.04
N ALA A 88 1.42 -8.15 -5.96
CA ALA A 88 2.77 -8.48 -5.50
C ALA A 88 3.90 -7.82 -6.32
N THR A 89 3.58 -7.27 -7.51
CA THR A 89 4.47 -6.45 -8.33
C THR A 89 4.92 -5.14 -7.67
N VAL A 90 4.38 -4.77 -6.50
CA VAL A 90 4.96 -3.67 -5.69
C VAL A 90 6.23 -4.06 -4.92
N ARG A 91 6.58 -5.35 -4.81
CA ARG A 91 8.00 -5.71 -4.59
C ARG A 91 8.72 -5.25 -5.84
N GLY A 92 9.50 -4.17 -5.70
CA GLY A 92 10.01 -3.34 -6.79
C GLY A 92 10.16 -4.09 -8.10
N ALA A 93 9.65 -3.48 -9.17
CA ALA A 93 10.12 -3.78 -10.52
C ALA A 93 11.63 -3.48 -10.57
N GLY A 94 12.41 -4.37 -9.97
CA GLY A 94 13.84 -4.44 -10.07
C GLY A 94 14.08 -5.02 -11.45
N LYS A 95 14.57 -4.16 -12.32
CA LYS A 95 15.38 -4.60 -13.44
C LYS A 95 16.72 -3.86 -13.36
#